data_AF-A0A450VKU1-F1
#
_entry.id   AF-A0A450VKU1-F1
#
_cell.length_a   1.000
_cell.length_b   1.000
_cell.length_c   1.000
_cell.angle_alpha   90.00
_cell.angle_beta   90.00
_cell.angle_gamma   90.00
#
_symmetry.space_group_name_H-M   'P 1'
#
loop_
_entity.id
_entity.type
_entity.pdbx_description
1 polymer ?
#
loop_
_entity_poly.entity_id
_entity_poly.type
_entity_poly.pdbx_seq_one_letter_code
_entity_poly.pdbx_strand_id
1 'polypeptide(L)'
;MSKQRIVTLITIVIFSFLGMSSVNAEQFQVGTEWTLVYSHDQYGNPVDGDISTLVEAAKGGADVKVGTPSGDTTSFFTCEFVWVKDGLVVCQNTSHISIGGLEGSSFGFQDNAYHWFVMVNTEGKRDMSRWSVGAHTDRGHTQDTTGMEWYIRENNLVVGPPAP
;
A
#
# COMPACT_ATOMS: atom_id res chain seq x y z
N MET A 1 67.63 32.64 37.61
CA MET A 1 67.11 31.45 36.90
C MET A 1 67.10 30.26 37.87
N SER A 2 65.95 29.56 37.93
CA SER A 2 65.70 28.24 38.53
C SER A 2 65.84 28.06 40.06
N LYS A 3 64.69 27.99 40.75
CA LYS A 3 64.46 27.24 42.02
C LYS A 3 62.95 27.00 42.26
N GLN A 4 62.55 25.74 42.16
CA GLN A 4 61.68 24.95 43.06
C GLN A 4 60.34 25.50 43.63
N ARG A 5 59.25 24.79 43.22
CA ARG A 5 58.00 24.36 43.92
C ARG A 5 56.98 25.41 44.43
N ILE A 6 55.72 25.23 44.05
CA ILE A 6 54.57 24.92 44.95
C ILE A 6 53.42 24.32 44.12
N VAL A 7 52.82 23.27 44.69
CA VAL A 7 51.68 22.49 44.22
C VAL A 7 50.38 23.21 44.63
N THR A 8 49.34 23.17 43.81
CA THR A 8 47.95 23.24 44.31
C THR A 8 47.07 22.30 43.50
N LEU A 9 46.54 21.29 44.19
CA LEU A 9 45.56 20.32 43.73
C LEU A 9 44.26 21.05 43.32
N ILE A 10 43.71 20.69 42.15
CA ILE A 10 42.26 20.72 41.95
C ILE A 10 41.82 19.28 41.72
N THR A 11 41.06 18.78 42.67
CA THR A 11 40.45 17.45 42.72
C THR A 11 39.53 17.26 41.52
N ILE A 12 39.86 16.33 40.62
CA ILE A 12 38.88 15.83 39.64
C ILE A 12 37.94 14.91 40.41
N VAL A 13 36.73 15.40 40.70
CA VAL A 13 35.63 14.54 41.13
C VAL A 13 35.14 13.83 39.88
N ILE A 14 35.50 12.55 39.74
CA ILE A 14 34.88 11.65 38.78
C ILE A 14 33.46 11.39 39.30
N PHE A 15 32.49 12.17 38.81
CA PHE A 15 31.09 11.75 38.86
C PHE A 15 30.89 10.73 37.75
N SER A 16 30.93 9.46 38.14
CA SER A 16 30.33 8.36 37.40
C SER A 16 28.85 8.65 37.19
N PHE A 17 28.52 9.27 36.05
CA PHE A 17 27.15 9.25 35.55
C PHE A 17 26.93 7.90 34.88
N LEU A 18 26.23 7.05 35.63
CA LEU A 18 25.54 5.86 35.17
C LEU A 18 24.82 6.11 33.85
N GLY A 19 24.87 5.11 32.98
CA GLY A 19 24.44 5.20 31.60
C GLY A 19 23.04 5.76 31.42
N MET A 20 22.97 6.93 30.81
CA MET A 20 21.92 7.19 29.83
C MET A 20 22.40 6.61 28.52
N SER A 21 22.04 5.36 28.23
CA SER A 21 21.96 4.91 26.85
C SER A 21 20.99 5.85 26.16
N SER A 22 21.48 6.64 25.20
CA SER A 22 20.60 7.29 24.25
C SER A 22 19.75 6.19 23.63
N VAL A 23 18.45 6.23 23.89
CA VAL A 23 17.50 5.42 23.13
C VAL A 23 17.56 5.99 21.72
N ASN A 24 18.33 5.34 20.84
CA ASN A 24 18.40 5.72 19.44
C ASN A 24 16.98 5.54 18.86
N ALA A 25 16.43 6.59 18.28
CA ALA A 25 15.17 6.48 17.57
C ALA A 25 15.36 5.53 16.38
N GLU A 26 14.65 4.41 16.37
CA GLU A 26 14.58 3.51 15.21
C GLU A 26 14.07 4.29 14.00
N GLN A 27 14.87 4.33 12.92
CA GLN A 27 14.47 5.00 11.70
C GLN A 27 13.61 4.06 10.85
N PHE A 28 12.30 4.25 10.93
CA PHE A 28 11.29 3.55 10.12
C PHE A 28 11.48 3.89 8.63
N GLN A 29 11.79 2.90 7.80
CA GLN A 29 11.79 3.03 6.34
C GLN A 29 10.70 2.12 5.80
N VAL A 30 9.58 2.69 5.36
CA VAL A 30 8.53 1.96 4.62
C VAL A 30 9.02 1.79 3.19
N GLY A 31 8.80 0.62 2.58
CA GLY A 31 8.91 0.49 1.13
C GLY A 31 7.92 1.46 0.49
N THR A 32 8.39 2.56 -0.11
CA THR A 32 7.49 3.61 -0.61
C THR A 32 6.96 3.34 -2.01
N GLU A 33 7.56 2.40 -2.73
CA GLU A 33 7.26 2.15 -4.14
C GLU A 33 6.27 1.01 -4.33
N TRP A 34 5.41 1.17 -5.34
CA TRP A 34 4.50 0.12 -5.78
C TRP A 34 5.18 -0.73 -6.84
N THR A 35 5.14 -2.04 -6.68
CA THR A 35 5.75 -2.99 -7.61
C THR A 35 4.69 -3.88 -8.23
N LEU A 36 4.64 -3.97 -9.56
CA LEU A 36 3.83 -4.98 -10.26
C LEU A 36 4.44 -6.36 -9.96
N VAL A 37 3.66 -7.26 -9.36
CA VAL A 37 4.14 -8.61 -9.01
C VAL A 37 3.38 -9.71 -9.71
N TYR A 38 2.20 -9.42 -10.25
CA TYR A 38 1.39 -10.38 -10.98
C TYR A 38 0.41 -9.67 -11.92
N SER A 39 0.18 -10.22 -13.10
CA SER A 39 -0.94 -9.83 -13.96
C SER A 39 -1.56 -11.05 -14.62
N HIS A 40 -2.83 -10.92 -15.00
CA HIS A 40 -3.57 -11.97 -15.70
C HIS A 40 -4.50 -11.40 -16.76
N ASP A 41 -4.87 -12.24 -17.72
CA ASP A 41 -5.89 -11.91 -18.72
C ASP A 41 -7.32 -11.99 -18.12
N GLN A 42 -8.34 -11.75 -18.93
CA GLN A 42 -9.74 -11.80 -18.47
C GLN A 42 -10.21 -13.18 -17.98
N TYR A 43 -9.49 -14.25 -18.30
CA TYR A 43 -9.82 -15.61 -17.88
C TYR A 43 -9.02 -16.06 -16.65
N GLY A 44 -8.19 -15.16 -16.08
CA GLY A 44 -7.31 -15.49 -14.96
C GLY A 44 -6.04 -16.22 -15.38
N ASN A 45 -5.73 -16.27 -16.69
CA ASN A 45 -4.46 -16.87 -17.11
C ASN A 45 -3.32 -15.88 -16.82
N PRO A 46 -2.22 -16.33 -16.20
CA PRO A 46 -1.05 -15.48 -15.95
C PRO A 46 -0.52 -14.83 -17.23
N VAL A 47 -0.17 -13.55 -17.15
CA VAL A 47 0.45 -12.77 -18.24
C VAL A 47 1.86 -12.33 -17.85
N ASP A 48 2.05 -11.82 -16.63
CA ASP A 48 3.35 -11.39 -16.10
C ASP A 48 3.44 -11.66 -14.58
N GLY A 49 4.66 -11.79 -14.08
CA GLY A 49 4.94 -12.05 -12.67
C GLY A 49 4.52 -13.43 -12.17
N ASP A 50 4.36 -13.56 -10.85
CA ASP A 50 4.00 -14.83 -10.20
C ASP A 50 2.93 -14.58 -9.13
N ILE A 51 1.80 -15.27 -9.25
CA ILE A 51 0.70 -15.23 -8.28
C ILE A 51 1.16 -15.63 -6.88
N SER A 52 2.17 -16.50 -6.76
CA SER A 52 2.72 -16.89 -5.46
C SER A 52 3.33 -15.69 -4.71
N THR A 53 3.99 -14.78 -5.43
CA THR A 53 4.56 -13.55 -4.86
C THR A 53 3.45 -12.65 -4.31
N LEU A 54 2.38 -12.47 -5.09
CA LEU A 54 1.22 -11.69 -4.66
C LEU A 54 0.55 -12.32 -3.42
N VAL A 55 0.36 -13.63 -3.43
CA VAL A 55 -0.27 -14.38 -2.34
C VAL A 55 0.52 -14.25 -1.05
N GLU A 56 1.85 -14.43 -1.09
CA GLU A 56 2.69 -14.34 0.10
C GLU A 56 2.80 -12.89 0.61
N ALA A 57 2.91 -11.91 -0.28
CA ALA A 57 2.89 -10.49 0.11
C ALA A 57 1.56 -10.10 0.77
N ALA A 58 0.43 -10.52 0.20
CA ALA A 58 -0.90 -10.27 0.76
C ALA A 58 -1.07 -10.91 2.15
N LYS A 59 -0.61 -12.16 2.33
CA LYS A 59 -0.58 -12.82 3.65
C LYS A 59 0.34 -12.10 4.64
N GLY A 60 1.44 -11.52 4.14
CA GLY A 60 2.38 -10.72 4.92
C GLY A 60 1.87 -9.33 5.31
N GLY A 61 0.68 -8.93 4.85
CA GLY A 61 0.09 -7.63 5.16
C GLY A 61 0.63 -6.47 4.32
N ALA A 62 1.19 -6.76 3.14
CA ALA A 62 1.52 -5.73 2.18
C ALA A 62 0.25 -4.98 1.72
N ASP A 63 0.38 -3.69 1.43
CA ASP A 63 -0.71 -2.97 0.77
C ASP A 63 -0.85 -3.51 -0.66
N VAL A 64 -2.09 -3.67 -1.13
CA VAL A 64 -2.40 -4.18 -2.47
C VAL A 64 -3.15 -3.12 -3.27
N LYS A 65 -2.78 -2.96 -4.54
CA LYS A 65 -3.43 -2.07 -5.51
C LYS A 65 -3.64 -2.82 -6.82
N VAL A 66 -4.78 -2.60 -7.45
CA VAL A 66 -5.15 -3.24 -8.72
C VAL A 66 -5.21 -2.18 -9.82
N GLY A 67 -4.61 -2.50 -10.97
CA GLY A 67 -4.80 -1.83 -12.24
C GLY A 67 -5.75 -2.64 -13.13
N THR A 68 -6.70 -1.98 -13.78
CA THR A 68 -7.60 -2.59 -14.78
C THR A 68 -7.45 -1.86 -16.12
N PRO A 69 -6.60 -2.37 -17.04
CA PRO A 69 -6.42 -1.79 -18.36
C PRO A 69 -7.69 -1.90 -19.21
N SER A 70 -7.99 -0.85 -19.97
CA SER A 70 -9.12 -0.76 -20.91
C SER A 70 -8.76 0.21 -22.04
N GLY A 71 -8.40 -0.34 -23.20
CA GLY A 71 -7.87 0.44 -24.33
C GLY A 71 -6.59 1.18 -23.92
N ASP A 72 -6.57 2.50 -24.14
CA ASP A 72 -5.42 3.36 -23.81
C ASP A 72 -5.47 3.90 -22.37
N THR A 73 -6.39 3.40 -21.53
CA THR A 73 -6.56 3.86 -20.14
C THR A 73 -6.40 2.71 -19.16
N THR A 74 -5.84 3.00 -17.99
CA THR A 74 -5.80 2.07 -16.86
C THR A 74 -6.42 2.75 -15.65
N SER A 75 -7.44 2.11 -15.06
CA SER A 75 -7.99 2.53 -13.77
C SER A 75 -7.20 1.85 -12.66
N PHE A 76 -6.84 2.60 -11.61
CA PHE A 76 -6.17 2.05 -10.44
C PHE A 76 -7.01 2.28 -9.19
N PHE A 77 -7.11 1.28 -8.33
CA PHE A 77 -7.69 1.42 -7.00
C PHE A 77 -6.92 0.59 -5.97
N THR A 78 -6.82 1.12 -4.76
CA THR A 78 -6.20 0.41 -3.63
C THR A 78 -7.25 -0.53 -3.04
N CYS A 79 -6.82 -1.73 -2.64
CA CYS A 79 -7.66 -2.66 -1.91
C CYS A 79 -7.84 -2.15 -0.49
N GLU A 80 -9.09 -1.89 -0.11
CA GLU A 80 -9.44 -1.57 1.27
C GLU A 80 -9.50 -2.84 2.13
N PHE A 81 -9.93 -3.94 1.50
CA PHE A 81 -9.91 -5.26 2.09
C PHE A 81 -9.27 -6.24 1.11
N VAL A 82 -8.39 -7.08 1.64
CA VAL A 82 -7.69 -8.12 0.91
C VAL A 82 -8.01 -9.46 1.57
N TRP A 83 -8.41 -10.45 0.76
CA TRP A 83 -8.55 -11.83 1.23
C TRP A 83 -7.68 -12.75 0.39
N VAL A 84 -7.15 -13.77 1.05
CA VAL A 84 -6.40 -14.84 0.40
C VAL A 84 -7.09 -16.15 0.70
N LYS A 85 -7.44 -16.90 -0.34
CA LYS A 85 -8.07 -18.21 -0.22
C LYS A 85 -7.71 -19.08 -1.41
N ASP A 86 -7.32 -20.33 -1.15
CA ASP A 86 -7.03 -21.34 -2.19
C ASP A 86 -6.02 -20.87 -3.25
N GLY A 87 -5.02 -20.08 -2.83
CA GLY A 87 -3.99 -19.52 -3.74
C GLY A 87 -4.46 -18.33 -4.58
N LEU A 88 -5.66 -17.82 -4.33
CA LEU A 88 -6.22 -16.65 -4.99
C LEU A 88 -6.20 -15.44 -4.06
N VAL A 89 -6.10 -14.25 -4.65
CA VAL A 89 -6.22 -12.98 -3.94
C VAL A 89 -7.49 -12.27 -4.40
N VAL A 90 -8.23 -11.74 -3.42
CA VAL A 90 -9.42 -10.93 -3.64
C VAL A 90 -9.14 -9.53 -3.11
N CYS A 91 -9.52 -8.53 -3.89
CA CYS A 91 -9.45 -7.11 -3.56
C CYS A 91 -10.86 -6.53 -3.54
N GLN A 92 -11.23 -5.84 -2.46
CA GLN A 92 -12.45 -5.03 -2.42
C GLN A 92 -12.10 -3.57 -2.26
N ASN A 93 -12.83 -2.72 -2.98
CA ASN A 93 -12.84 -1.28 -2.79
C ASN A 93 -14.29 -0.81 -2.65
N THR A 94 -14.58 -0.10 -1.57
CA THR A 94 -15.91 0.45 -1.26
C THR A 94 -15.96 1.98 -1.33
N SER A 95 -14.82 2.66 -1.49
CA SER A 95 -14.75 4.12 -1.53
C SER A 95 -14.83 4.73 -2.93
N HIS A 96 -14.86 3.94 -4.01
CA HIS A 96 -14.91 4.49 -5.35
C HIS A 96 -16.23 5.24 -5.61
N ILE A 97 -16.11 6.49 -6.05
CA ILE A 97 -17.22 7.32 -6.54
C ILE A 97 -17.07 7.45 -8.05
N SER A 98 -18.18 7.27 -8.76
CA SER A 98 -18.23 7.28 -10.22
C SER A 98 -17.61 8.53 -10.83
N ILE A 99 -16.64 8.33 -11.71
CA ILE A 99 -15.99 9.38 -12.50
C ILE A 99 -16.56 9.45 -13.92
N GLY A 100 -16.47 10.62 -14.55
CA GLY A 100 -16.84 10.85 -15.95
C GLY A 100 -16.06 12.03 -16.52
N GLY A 101 -16.37 12.41 -17.77
CA GLY A 101 -15.84 13.62 -18.38
C GLY A 101 -16.56 14.87 -17.88
N LEU A 102 -15.85 16.00 -17.85
CA LEU A 102 -16.39 17.33 -17.59
C LEU A 102 -16.01 18.27 -18.74
N GLU A 103 -16.64 19.43 -18.83
CA GLU A 103 -16.24 20.45 -19.81
C GLU A 103 -14.74 20.79 -19.66
N GLY A 104 -13.96 20.51 -20.70
CA GLY A 104 -12.50 20.73 -20.70
C GLY A 104 -11.65 19.67 -20.00
N SER A 105 -12.21 18.55 -19.51
CA SER A 105 -11.46 17.47 -18.85
C SER A 105 -12.04 16.08 -19.13
N SER A 106 -11.17 15.08 -19.31
CA SER A 106 -11.60 13.66 -19.37
C SER A 106 -11.99 13.09 -18.01
N PHE A 107 -11.74 13.83 -16.92
CA PHE A 107 -11.95 13.38 -15.55
C PHE A 107 -12.73 14.40 -14.70
N GLY A 108 -13.66 13.88 -13.91
CA GLY A 108 -14.43 14.60 -12.92
C GLY A 108 -15.56 13.76 -12.35
N PHE A 109 -16.31 14.33 -11.40
CA PHE A 109 -17.49 13.67 -10.86
C PHE A 109 -18.68 13.84 -11.79
N GLN A 110 -19.48 12.79 -11.93
CA GLN A 110 -20.72 12.85 -12.68
C GLN A 110 -21.80 13.60 -11.88
N ASP A 111 -22.67 14.36 -12.54
CA ASP A 111 -23.81 15.03 -11.88
C ASP A 111 -24.73 14.05 -11.13
N ASN A 112 -24.86 12.84 -11.67
CA ASN A 112 -25.63 11.74 -11.07
C ASN A 112 -24.68 10.69 -10.47
N ALA A 113 -23.80 11.14 -9.58
CA ALA A 113 -22.75 10.31 -8.99
C ALA A 113 -23.29 9.11 -8.19
N TYR A 114 -22.53 8.02 -8.20
CA TYR A 114 -22.81 6.81 -7.44
C TYR A 114 -21.55 6.23 -6.81
N HIS A 115 -21.69 5.59 -5.66
CA HIS A 115 -20.70 4.66 -5.13
C HIS A 115 -20.62 3.43 -6.03
N TRP A 116 -19.42 3.03 -6.42
CA TRP A 116 -19.13 1.81 -7.16
C TRP A 116 -18.37 0.86 -6.25
N PHE A 117 -19.12 0.03 -5.52
CA PHE A 117 -18.53 -1.01 -4.70
C PHE A 117 -18.05 -2.11 -5.62
N VAL A 118 -16.77 -2.43 -5.56
CA VAL A 118 -16.13 -3.40 -6.44
C VAL A 118 -15.39 -4.46 -5.65
N MET A 119 -15.53 -5.70 -6.09
CA MET A 119 -14.70 -6.82 -5.66
C MET A 119 -14.10 -7.47 -6.90
N VAL A 120 -12.79 -7.69 -6.90
CA VAL A 120 -12.07 -8.37 -7.97
C VAL A 120 -11.21 -9.50 -7.43
N ASN A 121 -10.94 -10.51 -8.25
CA ASN A 121 -10.04 -11.60 -7.87
C ASN A 121 -9.05 -11.97 -8.98
N THR A 122 -8.03 -12.73 -8.61
CA THR A 122 -6.98 -13.21 -9.52
C THR A 122 -7.46 -14.24 -10.57
N GLU A 123 -8.73 -14.64 -10.55
CA GLU A 123 -9.35 -15.48 -11.60
C GLU A 123 -9.97 -14.64 -12.73
N GLY A 124 -9.74 -13.32 -12.72
CA GLY A 124 -10.33 -12.41 -13.69
C GLY A 124 -11.75 -11.96 -13.36
N LYS A 125 -12.35 -12.39 -12.24
CA LYS A 125 -13.74 -12.04 -11.90
C LYS A 125 -13.82 -10.65 -11.30
N ARG A 126 -14.83 -9.90 -11.72
CA ARG A 126 -15.18 -8.59 -11.16
C ARG A 126 -16.67 -8.54 -10.88
N ASP A 127 -16.99 -8.22 -9.63
CA ASP A 127 -18.33 -8.01 -9.13
C ASP A 127 -18.48 -6.54 -8.72
N MET A 128 -19.56 -5.89 -9.19
CA MET A 128 -19.81 -4.47 -9.01
C MET A 128 -21.25 -4.22 -8.57
N SER A 129 -21.42 -3.46 -7.49
CA SER A 129 -22.71 -2.91 -7.06
C SER A 129 -22.67 -1.39 -7.05
N ARG A 130 -23.76 -0.75 -7.48
CA ARG A 130 -23.82 0.71 -7.67
C ARG A 130 -24.94 1.32 -6.85
N TRP A 131 -24.63 2.35 -6.06
CA TRP A 131 -25.60 3.03 -5.20
C TRP A 131 -25.47 4.54 -5.32
N SER A 132 -26.57 5.27 -5.47
CA SER A 132 -26.52 6.72 -5.62
C SER A 132 -25.83 7.41 -4.42
N VAL A 133 -24.98 8.41 -4.67
CA VAL A 133 -24.37 9.18 -3.58
C VAL A 133 -25.46 9.99 -2.87
N GLY A 134 -25.46 9.97 -1.53
CA GLY A 134 -26.42 10.72 -0.71
C GLY A 134 -27.82 10.10 -0.61
N ALA A 135 -28.07 8.93 -1.21
CA ALA A 135 -29.34 8.22 -1.13
C ALA A 135 -29.14 6.70 -1.10
N HIS A 136 -30.00 5.96 -0.40
CA HIS A 136 -29.97 4.50 -0.42
C HIS A 136 -30.75 3.94 -1.63
N THR A 137 -30.30 4.30 -2.84
CA THR A 137 -30.94 3.90 -4.10
C THR A 137 -30.01 2.99 -4.88
N ASP A 138 -30.42 1.73 -5.06
CA ASP A 138 -29.75 0.75 -5.90
C ASP A 138 -29.81 1.17 -7.38
N ARG A 139 -28.67 1.09 -8.06
CA ARG A 139 -28.51 1.40 -9.49
C ARG A 139 -28.09 0.18 -10.30
N GLY A 140 -28.13 -1.00 -9.70
CA GLY A 140 -27.88 -2.27 -10.32
C GLY A 140 -26.53 -2.88 -9.95
N HIS A 141 -26.43 -4.15 -10.33
CA HIS A 141 -25.34 -5.04 -10.02
C HIS A 141 -24.85 -5.69 -11.33
N THR A 142 -23.54 -5.86 -11.47
CA THR A 142 -22.95 -6.46 -12.67
C THR A 142 -21.80 -7.37 -12.28
N GLN A 143 -21.73 -8.52 -12.94
CA GLN A 143 -20.63 -9.44 -12.82
C GLN A 143 -20.05 -9.67 -14.21
N ASP A 144 -18.75 -9.53 -14.34
CA ASP A 144 -18.03 -9.74 -15.59
C ASP A 144 -16.60 -10.24 -15.34
N THR A 145 -15.82 -10.28 -16.43
CA THR A 145 -14.42 -10.69 -16.42
C THR A 145 -13.53 -9.61 -17.00
N THR A 146 -12.31 -9.46 -16.48
CA THR A 146 -11.37 -8.43 -16.91
C THR A 146 -9.92 -8.85 -16.62
N GLY A 147 -8.98 -8.46 -17.48
CA GLY A 147 -7.56 -8.58 -17.18
C GLY A 147 -7.15 -7.55 -16.13
N MET A 148 -6.21 -7.92 -15.26
CA MET A 148 -5.80 -7.06 -14.14
C MET A 148 -4.30 -7.15 -13.88
N GLU A 149 -3.79 -6.06 -13.34
CA GLU A 149 -2.41 -5.90 -12.88
C GLU A 149 -2.42 -5.71 -11.37
N TRP A 150 -1.61 -6.49 -10.65
CA TRP A 150 -1.60 -6.54 -9.20
C TRP A 150 -0.27 -6.00 -8.67
N TYR A 151 -0.37 -4.90 -7.94
CA TYR A 151 0.74 -4.21 -7.34
C TYR A 151 0.74 -4.40 -5.83
N ILE A 152 1.93 -4.56 -5.27
CA ILE A 152 2.13 -4.54 -3.83
C ILE A 152 2.99 -3.37 -3.41
N ARG A 153 2.86 -2.98 -2.15
CA ARG A 153 3.82 -2.15 -1.44
C ARG A 153 4.10 -2.78 -0.09
N GLU A 154 5.33 -3.20 0.11
CA GLU A 154 5.73 -3.89 1.33
C GLU A 154 5.81 -2.92 2.51
N ASN A 155 5.09 -3.24 3.57
CA ASN A 155 5.16 -2.56 4.85
C ASN A 155 6.32 -3.15 5.68
N ASN A 156 7.51 -3.25 5.11
CA ASN A 156 8.66 -3.81 5.80
C ASN A 156 9.23 -2.79 6.79
N LEU A 157 9.24 -3.17 8.07
CA LEU A 157 10.07 -2.52 9.08
C LEU A 157 11.53 -2.89 8.82
N VAL A 158 12.32 -2.03 8.20
CA VAL A 158 13.77 -2.22 8.20
C VAL A 158 14.30 -1.78 9.56
N VAL A 159 14.57 -2.74 10.45
CA VAL A 159 15.38 -2.49 11.64
C VAL A 159 16.83 -2.34 11.18
N GLY A 160 17.35 -1.11 11.19
CA GLY A 160 18.74 -0.85 10.82
C GLY A 160 19.72 -1.60 11.75
N PRO A 161 20.93 -1.96 11.28
CA PRO A 161 21.95 -2.52 12.16
C PRO A 161 22.28 -1.51 13.26
N PRO A 162 22.56 -1.97 14.50
CA PRO A 162 22.96 -1.07 15.58
C PRO A 162 24.15 -0.23 15.15
N ALA A 163 24.10 1.08 15.40
CA ALA A 163 25.19 2.00 15.11
C ALA A 163 26.51 1.51 15.75
N PRO A 164 27.67 1.70 15.08
CA PRO A 164 28.96 1.21 15.55
C PRO A 164 29.40 1.81 16.89
#